data_AF-A0A8T4V381-F1
#
_entry.id   AF-A0A8T4V381-F1
#
_cell.length_a   1.000
_cell.length_b   1.000
_cell.length_c   1.000
_cell.angle_alpha   90.00
_cell.angle_beta   90.00
_cell.angle_gamma   90.00
#
_symmetry.space_group_name_H-M   'P 1'
#
loop_
_entity.id
_entity.type
_entity.pdbx_description
1 polymer ?
#
loop_
_entity_poly.entity_id
_entity_poly.type
_entity_poly.pdbx_seq_one_letter_code
_entity_poly.pdbx_strand_id
1 'polypeptide(L)'
;MKKMVKKYILLVFLLMFINSLIVFAADNETSTKSVDKEKGYAWLFNESKKVNWGGDAETVSWVVLALKNNRNYDYKKALDKLEGMEDDSNWNDDIYETALATIALKKTGKNVDSELEWLFDRQEEVLESGNWFIQFLTEGEDVSCKVIYEDEEDKEFVINGTEIVDSSESCSVIGENWVDFEECVKDDDADMYEKFETECLSGSNVKTSILFKNNANYYIVDQDEPLEIENSCFYGNSNDCSCISTQYASWAMSVVNDQDYRAYTLPYLRSNCNENVLDNIFLYMLTSSEEYYNYLISDEGQLEDGSFDGDEYKTALALIAMKGKTSSDVTKAVSWLGYKQRQDGSWDGSVKITATVLYALTADVIPITTTNNSTSGCGDLILNNATEQCEYTSDCDEGMTCSACKCVAITGCVRDEECTIPGYTCQAGKCLPEGECAISSDCDPGEICVNSECDVEQVQNECVVDEDCIVDGEVCESGICVEQGSSWITWLIVFLIVIVALIGAYFGYKKFFRRKGSPKGTGFKPNNGPFTPRSEYSPTRQNVPANVRQSSPINDGGQDKIEEQLDQSLKKARELLRGK
;
A
#
# COMPACT_ATOMS: atom_id res chain seq x y z
N MET A 1 16.93 -78.91 18.60
CA MET A 1 16.76 -77.72 19.49
C MET A 1 17.68 -76.54 19.14
N LYS A 2 19.02 -76.70 19.05
CA LYS A 2 19.94 -75.55 18.82
C LYS A 2 19.70 -74.71 17.55
N LYS A 3 19.22 -75.29 16.44
CA LYS A 3 18.92 -74.54 15.20
C LYS A 3 17.63 -73.70 15.27
N MET A 4 16.63 -74.12 16.06
CA MET A 4 15.37 -73.36 16.21
C MET A 4 15.54 -72.16 17.14
N VAL A 5 16.32 -72.32 18.21
CA VAL A 5 16.63 -71.21 19.14
C VAL A 5 17.39 -70.09 18.43
N LYS A 6 18.32 -70.44 17.53
CA LYS A 6 19.10 -69.43 16.78
C LYS A 6 18.25 -68.64 15.78
N LYS A 7 17.22 -69.25 15.18
CA LYS A 7 16.25 -68.54 14.31
C LYS A 7 15.35 -67.62 15.11
N TYR A 8 14.89 -68.03 16.29
CA TYR A 8 14.05 -67.20 17.15
C TYR A 8 14.81 -65.98 17.70
N ILE A 9 16.07 -66.15 18.11
CA ILE A 9 16.91 -65.03 18.56
C ILE A 9 17.13 -64.04 17.42
N LEU A 10 17.40 -64.52 16.19
CA LEU A 10 17.58 -63.64 15.04
C LEU A 10 16.30 -62.88 14.68
N LEU A 11 15.13 -63.53 14.80
CA LEU A 11 13.83 -62.91 14.52
C LEU A 11 13.44 -61.85 15.57
N VAL A 12 13.78 -62.09 16.84
CA VAL A 12 13.58 -61.12 17.93
C VAL A 12 14.51 -59.92 17.77
N PHE A 13 15.77 -60.14 17.40
CA PHE A 13 16.69 -59.03 17.09
C PHE A 13 16.23 -58.24 15.85
N LEU A 14 15.73 -58.91 14.81
CA LEU A 14 15.17 -58.24 13.63
C LEU A 14 13.93 -57.42 13.97
N LEU A 15 13.02 -57.94 14.81
CA LEU A 15 11.83 -57.22 15.27
C LEU A 15 12.18 -56.04 16.19
N MET A 16 13.20 -56.18 17.05
CA MET A 16 13.70 -55.05 17.84
C MET A 16 14.38 -54.00 16.95
N PHE A 17 15.11 -54.40 15.91
CA PHE A 17 15.75 -53.48 14.97
C PHE A 17 14.73 -52.74 14.08
N ILE A 18 13.66 -53.44 13.66
CA ILE A 18 12.54 -52.86 12.91
C ILE A 18 11.75 -51.91 13.82
N ASN A 19 11.50 -52.25 15.08
CA ASN A 19 10.88 -51.32 16.03
C ASN A 19 11.76 -50.10 16.34
N SER A 20 13.09 -50.23 16.40
CA SER A 20 13.98 -49.06 16.52
C SER A 20 13.98 -48.20 15.25
N LEU A 21 13.80 -48.77 14.06
CA LEU A 21 13.66 -48.01 12.81
C LEU A 21 12.29 -47.33 12.67
N ILE A 22 11.23 -47.90 13.26
CA ILE A 22 9.89 -47.28 13.29
C ILE A 22 9.84 -46.12 14.32
N VAL A 23 10.62 -46.19 15.40
CA VAL A 23 10.72 -45.09 16.40
C VAL A 23 11.53 -43.89 15.88
N PHE A 24 12.33 -44.04 14.81
CA PHE A 24 12.98 -42.89 14.13
C PHE A 24 12.24 -42.42 12.86
N ALA A 25 11.10 -43.04 12.52
CA ALA A 25 10.27 -42.64 11.38
C ALA A 25 8.91 -42.06 11.80
N ALA A 26 8.60 -42.07 13.09
CA ALA A 26 7.53 -41.29 13.70
C ALA A 26 8.20 -40.23 14.58
N ASP A 27 7.75 -38.98 14.48
CA ASP A 27 8.29 -37.78 15.13
C ASP A 27 9.44 -37.08 14.39
N ASN A 28 9.20 -36.77 13.11
CA ASN A 28 9.62 -35.46 12.60
C ASN A 28 8.42 -34.72 12.00
N GLU A 29 7.26 -34.85 12.66
CA GLU A 29 6.25 -33.79 12.59
C GLU A 29 6.87 -32.62 13.35
N THR A 30 7.43 -31.64 12.64
CA THR A 30 7.56 -30.29 13.17
C THR A 30 6.19 -29.92 13.71
N SER A 31 6.03 -29.92 15.05
CA SER A 31 4.71 -29.71 15.66
C SER A 31 4.30 -28.26 15.43
N THR A 32 3.72 -27.98 14.26
CA THR A 32 3.27 -26.65 13.86
C THR A 32 2.32 -26.13 14.93
N LYS A 33 2.85 -25.31 15.82
CA LYS A 33 2.05 -24.70 16.89
C LYS A 33 1.31 -23.55 16.24
N SER A 34 0.00 -23.69 16.09
CA SER A 34 -0.85 -22.60 15.60
C SER A 34 -0.87 -21.45 16.61
N VAL A 35 -0.95 -20.22 16.10
CA VAL A 35 -1.16 -19.05 16.94
C VAL A 35 -2.57 -19.09 17.56
N ASP A 36 -2.66 -18.90 18.87
CA ASP A 36 -3.90 -18.71 19.60
C ASP A 36 -4.22 -17.20 19.67
N LYS A 37 -4.90 -16.69 18.64
CA LYS A 37 -5.19 -15.25 18.51
C LYS A 37 -6.09 -14.76 19.65
N GLU A 38 -7.11 -15.52 20.03
CA GLU A 38 -8.05 -15.15 21.10
C GLU A 38 -7.31 -14.87 22.41
N LYS A 39 -6.37 -15.75 22.75
CA LYS A 39 -5.55 -15.59 23.94
C LYS A 39 -4.58 -14.41 23.84
N GLY A 40 -4.01 -14.17 22.67
CA GLY A 40 -3.18 -12.99 22.42
C GLY A 40 -3.96 -11.69 22.60
N TYR A 41 -5.14 -11.58 22.01
CA TYR A 41 -6.02 -10.42 22.17
C TYR A 41 -6.49 -10.24 23.62
N ALA A 42 -6.85 -11.34 24.31
CA ALA A 42 -7.23 -11.30 25.72
C ALA A 42 -6.09 -10.77 26.60
N TRP A 43 -4.87 -11.23 26.35
CA TRP A 43 -3.69 -10.76 27.06
C TRP A 43 -3.45 -9.27 26.80
N LEU A 44 -3.42 -8.87 25.52
CA LEU A 44 -3.15 -7.49 25.11
C LEU A 44 -4.12 -6.52 25.79
N PHE A 45 -5.42 -6.79 25.66
CA PHE A 45 -6.47 -5.95 26.23
C PHE A 45 -6.37 -5.83 27.76
N ASN A 46 -6.05 -6.93 28.45
CA ASN A 46 -5.91 -6.91 29.91
C ASN A 46 -4.65 -6.16 30.36
N GLU A 47 -3.51 -6.32 29.69
CA GLU A 47 -2.30 -5.57 30.03
C GLU A 47 -2.45 -4.08 29.73
N SER A 48 -3.01 -3.71 28.57
CA SER A 48 -3.30 -2.31 28.24
C SER A 48 -4.22 -1.66 29.28
N LYS A 49 -5.24 -2.39 29.78
CA LYS A 49 -6.10 -1.89 30.86
C LYS A 49 -5.37 -1.60 32.17
N LYS A 50 -4.37 -2.42 32.55
CA LYS A 50 -3.65 -2.24 33.83
C LYS A 50 -2.91 -0.91 33.89
N VAL A 51 -2.38 -0.46 32.75
CA VAL A 51 -1.68 0.83 32.62
C VAL A 51 -2.62 1.96 32.20
N ASN A 52 -3.93 1.76 32.32
CA ASN A 52 -4.97 2.70 31.88
C ASN A 52 -4.76 3.15 30.42
N TRP A 53 -4.41 2.19 29.55
CA TRP A 53 -4.17 2.41 28.13
C TRP A 53 -3.03 3.40 27.84
N GLY A 54 -2.17 3.66 28.83
CA GLY A 54 -0.98 4.50 28.69
C GLY A 54 0.21 3.75 28.09
N GLY A 55 1.19 4.51 27.65
CA GLY A 55 2.40 4.08 26.94
C GLY A 55 2.95 5.26 26.12
N ASP A 56 4.04 5.02 25.40
CA ASP A 56 4.44 5.89 24.28
C ASP A 56 3.43 5.80 23.12
N ALA A 57 3.43 6.80 22.24
CA ALA A 57 2.49 6.88 21.13
C ALA A 57 2.65 5.71 20.17
N GLU A 58 3.88 5.20 19.99
CA GLU A 58 4.17 4.00 19.21
C GLU A 58 3.37 2.79 19.70
N THR A 59 3.49 2.48 21.00
CA THR A 59 2.84 1.33 21.62
C THR A 59 1.32 1.47 21.56
N VAL A 60 0.78 2.64 21.87
CA VAL A 60 -0.66 2.88 21.82
C VAL A 60 -1.20 2.77 20.40
N SER A 61 -0.47 3.25 19.40
CA SER A 61 -0.83 3.13 17.98
C SER A 61 -0.95 1.67 17.54
N TRP A 62 0.02 0.83 17.91
CA TRP A 62 -0.06 -0.61 17.63
C TRP A 62 -1.25 -1.28 18.35
N VAL A 63 -1.54 -0.89 19.60
CA VAL A 63 -2.70 -1.40 20.34
C VAL A 63 -4.01 -1.04 19.61
N VAL A 64 -4.14 0.21 19.15
CA VAL A 64 -5.30 0.66 18.37
C VAL A 64 -5.44 -0.16 17.09
N LEU A 65 -4.36 -0.30 16.32
CA LEU A 65 -4.34 -1.07 15.08
C LEU A 65 -4.73 -2.53 15.29
N ALA A 66 -4.18 -3.18 16.32
CA ALA A 66 -4.50 -4.56 16.64
C ALA A 66 -5.97 -4.72 17.05
N LEU A 67 -6.41 -3.97 18.08
CA LEU A 67 -7.73 -4.15 18.67
C LEU A 67 -8.87 -3.72 17.74
N LYS A 68 -8.67 -2.74 16.86
CA LYS A 68 -9.67 -2.37 15.84
C LYS A 68 -10.10 -3.58 15.00
N ASN A 69 -9.17 -4.49 14.72
CA ASN A 69 -9.41 -5.67 13.90
C ASN A 69 -10.01 -6.85 14.70
N ASN A 70 -10.43 -6.64 15.95
CA ASN A 70 -11.11 -7.66 16.75
C ASN A 70 -12.31 -7.08 17.50
N ARG A 71 -13.52 -7.51 17.13
CA ARG A 71 -14.78 -6.97 17.64
C ARG A 71 -15.07 -7.27 19.12
N ASN A 72 -14.40 -8.26 19.70
CA ASN A 72 -14.61 -8.62 21.10
C ASN A 72 -13.92 -7.65 22.07
N TYR A 73 -13.04 -6.78 21.56
CA TYR A 73 -12.23 -5.88 22.36
C TYR A 73 -12.40 -4.44 21.90
N ASP A 74 -12.85 -3.60 22.82
CA ASP A 74 -13.04 -2.18 22.55
C ASP A 74 -11.69 -1.44 22.50
N TYR A 75 -11.35 -0.90 21.33
CA TYR A 75 -10.15 -0.11 21.09
C TYR A 75 -10.35 1.38 21.38
N LYS A 76 -11.58 1.86 21.58
CA LYS A 76 -11.90 3.30 21.68
C LYS A 76 -11.14 4.00 22.80
N LYS A 77 -10.96 3.34 23.95
CA LYS A 77 -10.15 3.92 25.04
C LYS A 77 -8.68 4.09 24.69
N ALA A 78 -8.11 3.21 23.87
CA ALA A 78 -6.74 3.37 23.37
C ALA A 78 -6.69 4.49 22.33
N LEU A 79 -7.70 4.59 21.47
CA LEU A 79 -7.84 5.67 20.50
C LEU A 79 -7.98 7.03 21.18
N ASP A 80 -8.88 7.18 22.16
CA ASP A 80 -9.03 8.40 22.97
C ASP A 80 -7.72 8.78 23.67
N LYS A 81 -6.89 7.78 24.03
CA LYS A 81 -5.57 8.02 24.60
C LYS A 81 -4.56 8.50 23.58
N LEU A 82 -4.56 7.93 22.39
CA LEU A 82 -3.69 8.37 21.29
C LEU A 82 -4.01 9.81 20.87
N GLU A 83 -5.30 10.12 20.65
CA GLU A 83 -5.76 11.48 20.33
C GLU A 83 -5.42 12.45 21.46
N GLY A 84 -5.52 12.02 22.72
CA GLY A 84 -5.14 12.85 23.87
C GLY A 84 -3.62 13.02 24.08
N MET A 85 -2.78 12.33 23.31
CA MET A 85 -1.31 12.52 23.31
C MET A 85 -0.84 13.46 22.20
N GLU A 86 -1.71 13.77 21.25
CA GLU A 86 -1.42 14.67 20.15
C GLU A 86 -1.13 16.08 20.68
N ASP A 87 -0.09 16.70 20.14
CA ASP A 87 0.28 18.09 20.40
C ASP A 87 0.65 18.73 19.06
N ASP A 88 -0.12 19.72 18.61
CA ASP A 88 0.07 20.38 17.32
C ASP A 88 0.27 19.42 16.13
N SER A 89 -0.68 18.49 15.93
CA SER A 89 -0.72 17.53 14.81
C SER A 89 0.44 16.50 14.80
N ASN A 90 1.07 16.28 15.94
CA ASN A 90 2.17 15.33 16.07
C ASN A 90 2.23 14.67 17.45
N TRP A 91 3.12 13.69 17.58
CA TRP A 91 3.40 13.00 18.83
C TRP A 91 4.87 13.20 19.19
N ASN A 92 5.10 14.01 20.24
CA ASN A 92 6.42 14.29 20.82
C ASN A 92 7.45 14.93 19.87
N ASP A 93 7.00 15.61 18.81
CA ASP A 93 7.86 16.10 17.72
C ASP A 93 8.71 14.99 17.08
N ASP A 94 8.28 13.73 17.21
CA ASP A 94 8.98 12.55 16.72
C ASP A 94 8.28 12.04 15.46
N ILE A 95 9.03 12.02 14.35
CA ILE A 95 8.52 11.61 13.03
C ILE A 95 8.03 10.16 13.05
N TYR A 96 8.73 9.28 13.76
CA TYR A 96 8.41 7.88 13.82
C TYR A 96 7.09 7.63 14.59
N GLU A 97 6.96 8.24 15.76
CA GLU A 97 5.73 8.18 16.56
C GLU A 97 4.54 8.81 15.82
N THR A 98 4.76 9.98 15.21
CA THR A 98 3.73 10.71 14.46
C THR A 98 3.24 9.93 13.25
N ALA A 99 4.15 9.34 12.47
CA ALA A 99 3.80 8.52 11.33
C ALA A 99 2.94 7.31 11.72
N LEU A 100 3.32 6.60 12.79
CA LEU A 100 2.56 5.42 13.23
C LEU A 100 1.19 5.80 13.83
N ALA A 101 1.13 6.91 14.58
CA ALA A 101 -0.13 7.45 15.08
C ALA A 101 -1.06 7.86 13.94
N THR A 102 -0.54 8.55 12.93
CA THR A 102 -1.26 8.92 11.69
C THR A 102 -1.87 7.69 11.01
N ILE A 103 -1.09 6.60 10.87
CA ILE A 103 -1.59 5.34 10.32
C ILE A 103 -2.74 4.79 11.19
N ALA A 104 -2.58 4.76 12.51
CA ALA A 104 -3.60 4.27 13.43
C ALA A 104 -4.90 5.09 13.33
N LEU A 105 -4.80 6.41 13.35
CA LEU A 105 -5.92 7.34 13.20
C LEU A 105 -6.64 7.14 11.86
N LYS A 106 -5.91 7.15 10.74
CA LYS A 106 -6.48 6.89 9.40
C LYS A 106 -7.20 5.55 9.35
N LYS A 107 -6.58 4.48 9.87
CA LYS A 107 -7.20 3.15 9.90
C LYS A 107 -8.45 3.12 10.77
N THR A 108 -8.56 3.96 11.80
CA THR A 108 -9.79 4.12 12.58
C THR A 108 -10.88 4.95 11.91
N GLY A 109 -10.60 5.57 10.76
CA GLY A 109 -11.55 6.40 10.01
C GLY A 109 -11.49 7.88 10.38
N LYS A 110 -10.45 8.31 11.08
CA LYS A 110 -10.21 9.73 11.39
C LYS A 110 -9.63 10.44 10.16
N ASN A 111 -9.94 11.73 10.03
CA ASN A 111 -9.19 12.63 9.15
C ASN A 111 -7.81 12.85 9.78
N VAL A 112 -6.77 12.90 8.95
CA VAL A 112 -5.36 13.01 9.39
C VAL A 112 -4.59 14.01 8.53
N ASP A 113 -5.29 14.94 7.89
CA ASP A 113 -4.71 15.83 6.88
C ASP A 113 -3.67 16.76 7.53
N SER A 114 -3.94 17.22 8.76
CA SER A 114 -3.03 18.03 9.56
C SER A 114 -1.73 17.31 9.93
N GLU A 115 -1.81 16.03 10.27
CA GLU A 115 -0.67 15.19 10.63
C GLU A 115 0.16 14.84 9.38
N LEU A 116 -0.49 14.68 8.24
CA LEU A 116 0.18 14.48 6.96
C LEU A 116 0.89 15.75 6.50
N GLU A 117 0.26 16.92 6.62
CA GLU A 117 0.88 18.21 6.35
C GLU A 117 2.11 18.39 7.25
N TRP A 118 1.98 18.08 8.55
CA TRP A 118 3.10 18.15 9.49
C TRP A 118 4.28 17.25 9.12
N LEU A 119 3.99 16.02 8.63
CA LEU A 119 5.03 15.12 8.13
C LEU A 119 5.60 15.63 6.80
N PHE A 120 4.76 16.11 5.90
CA PHE A 120 5.17 16.60 4.58
C PHE A 120 6.15 17.78 4.70
N ASP A 121 5.87 18.69 5.63
CA ASP A 121 6.72 19.87 5.93
C ASP A 121 8.06 19.52 6.60
N ARG A 122 8.27 18.26 6.99
CA ARG A 122 9.51 17.75 7.61
C ARG A 122 10.35 16.89 6.67
N GLN A 123 9.96 16.83 5.40
CA GLN A 123 10.84 16.31 4.38
C GLN A 123 12.04 17.26 4.24
N GLU A 124 13.23 16.68 4.32
CA GLU A 124 14.49 17.41 4.24
C GLU A 124 15.22 16.95 2.99
N GLU A 125 15.81 17.89 2.27
CA GLU A 125 16.55 17.60 1.07
C GLU A 125 17.83 16.81 1.39
N VAL A 126 18.07 15.70 0.69
CA VAL A 126 19.18 14.77 1.02
C VAL A 126 20.48 15.20 0.38
N LEU A 127 20.39 15.73 -0.84
CA LEU A 127 21.53 15.87 -1.72
C LEU A 127 21.86 17.35 -1.91
N GLU A 128 22.33 17.99 -0.85
CA GLU A 128 22.88 19.37 -0.90
C GLU A 128 24.16 19.47 -1.79
N SER A 129 24.65 18.36 -2.35
CA SER A 129 25.78 18.34 -3.28
C SER A 129 25.73 17.13 -4.23
N GLY A 130 25.82 17.42 -5.52
CA GLY A 130 25.67 16.45 -6.61
C GLY A 130 24.75 17.02 -7.68
N ASN A 131 24.68 16.35 -8.82
CA ASN A 131 23.79 16.78 -9.91
C ASN A 131 22.92 15.63 -10.38
N TRP A 132 21.70 15.98 -10.81
CA TRP A 132 20.76 15.07 -11.46
C TRP A 132 20.98 15.06 -12.97
N PHE A 133 20.92 13.88 -13.56
CA PHE A 133 21.18 13.66 -14.98
C PHE A 133 20.06 12.85 -15.63
N ILE A 134 19.75 13.16 -16.88
CA ILE A 134 18.88 12.39 -17.74
C ILE A 134 19.75 11.56 -18.68
N GLN A 135 19.56 10.25 -18.69
CA GLN A 135 20.18 9.36 -19.65
C GLN A 135 19.19 8.97 -20.74
N PHE A 136 19.66 9.09 -21.98
CA PHE A 136 18.99 8.55 -23.16
C PHE A 136 19.75 7.33 -23.68
N LEU A 137 19.03 6.24 -23.95
CA LEU A 137 19.57 5.04 -24.56
C LEU A 137 18.86 4.78 -25.88
N THR A 138 19.60 4.80 -26.99
CA THR A 138 19.08 4.60 -28.34
C THR A 138 19.81 3.46 -29.06
N GLU A 139 19.13 2.78 -30.00
CA GLU A 139 19.73 1.74 -30.85
C GLU A 139 20.05 2.29 -32.26
N GLY A 140 21.08 3.13 -32.34
CA GLY A 140 21.60 3.64 -33.61
C GLY A 140 20.77 4.74 -34.28
N GLU A 141 21.40 5.40 -35.25
CA GLU A 141 20.99 6.67 -35.90
C GLU A 141 20.79 7.84 -34.92
N ASP A 142 20.80 9.04 -35.47
CA ASP A 142 20.60 10.28 -34.71
C ASP A 142 19.10 10.45 -34.42
N VAL A 143 18.74 10.52 -33.15
CA VAL A 143 17.35 10.71 -32.69
C VAL A 143 17.25 12.04 -31.95
N SER A 144 16.31 12.90 -32.37
CA SER A 144 15.94 14.09 -31.61
C SER A 144 14.94 13.73 -30.51
N CYS A 145 15.23 14.18 -29.30
CA CYS A 145 14.39 14.06 -28.11
C CYS A 145 14.26 15.42 -27.44
N LYS A 146 13.06 15.69 -26.93
CA LYS A 146 12.75 16.87 -26.13
C LYS A 146 12.57 16.48 -24.68
N VAL A 147 13.02 17.35 -23.78
CA VAL A 147 12.64 17.33 -22.36
C VAL A 147 11.63 18.44 -22.14
N ILE A 148 10.48 18.07 -21.60
CA ILE A 148 9.35 18.95 -21.26
C ILE A 148 9.32 19.07 -19.74
N TYR A 149 9.52 20.28 -19.24
CA TYR A 149 9.57 20.58 -17.82
C TYR A 149 8.77 21.86 -17.55
N GLU A 150 7.75 21.73 -16.70
CA GLU A 150 6.83 22.82 -16.32
C GLU A 150 6.31 23.66 -17.52
N ASP A 151 6.34 24.99 -17.38
CA ASP A 151 5.97 25.98 -18.39
C ASP A 151 7.22 26.54 -19.13
N GLU A 152 8.40 25.92 -18.95
CA GLU A 152 9.64 26.33 -19.59
C GLU A 152 9.71 25.93 -21.07
N GLU A 153 10.61 26.56 -21.83
CA GLU A 153 10.81 26.20 -23.24
C GLU A 153 11.41 24.79 -23.37
N ASP A 154 10.76 23.91 -24.15
CA ASP A 154 11.23 22.57 -24.48
C ASP A 154 12.74 22.54 -24.81
N LYS A 155 13.49 21.70 -24.12
CA LYS A 155 14.92 21.51 -24.39
C LYS A 155 15.12 20.35 -25.34
N GLU A 156 15.63 20.64 -26.54
CA GLU A 156 15.88 19.63 -27.57
C GLU A 156 17.34 19.14 -27.53
N PHE A 157 17.50 17.82 -27.65
CA PHE A 157 18.77 17.11 -27.67
C PHE A 157 18.78 16.10 -28.82
N VAL A 158 19.90 15.99 -29.53
CA VAL A 158 20.10 14.96 -30.56
C VAL A 158 21.06 13.91 -30.01
N ILE A 159 20.62 12.67 -30.00
CA ILE A 159 21.32 11.53 -29.40
C ILE A 159 21.74 10.54 -30.48
N ASN A 160 22.97 10.04 -30.42
CA ASN A 160 23.47 8.95 -31.26
C ASN A 160 24.03 7.82 -30.40
N GLY A 161 23.31 6.70 -30.32
CA GLY A 161 23.64 5.61 -29.41
C GLY A 161 23.46 6.07 -27.96
N THR A 162 24.57 6.39 -27.30
CA THR A 162 24.57 6.97 -25.95
C THR A 162 25.06 8.42 -25.92
N GLU A 163 25.62 8.95 -27.01
CA GLU A 163 26.30 10.25 -27.03
C GLU A 163 25.32 11.38 -27.39
N ILE A 164 25.38 12.49 -26.64
CA ILE A 164 24.72 13.74 -27.04
C ILE A 164 25.58 14.41 -28.11
N VAL A 165 25.04 14.51 -29.33
CA VAL A 165 25.75 15.03 -30.51
C VAL A 165 25.31 16.44 -30.92
N ASP A 166 24.15 16.88 -30.46
CA ASP A 166 23.65 18.26 -30.59
C ASP A 166 22.73 18.60 -29.42
N SER A 167 22.67 19.86 -29.02
CA SER A 167 21.89 20.35 -27.88
C SER A 167 21.37 21.77 -28.12
N SER A 168 20.29 22.14 -27.43
CA SER A 168 19.82 23.53 -27.37
C SER A 168 20.95 24.50 -26.93
N GLU A 169 20.91 25.75 -27.41
CA GLU A 169 21.99 26.74 -27.26
C GLU A 169 22.39 27.05 -25.79
N SER A 170 21.57 26.66 -24.80
CA SER A 170 21.84 26.84 -23.37
C SER A 170 22.62 25.69 -22.72
N CYS A 171 22.77 24.53 -23.37
CA CYS A 171 23.41 23.36 -22.77
C CYS A 171 24.79 23.09 -23.39
N SER A 172 25.85 23.24 -22.59
CA SER A 172 27.26 23.12 -23.01
C SER A 172 27.72 21.69 -23.38
N VAL A 173 26.84 20.70 -23.24
CA VAL A 173 27.20 19.28 -23.17
C VAL A 173 27.23 18.65 -24.57
N ILE A 174 28.40 18.62 -25.19
CA ILE A 174 28.66 17.86 -26.43
C ILE A 174 29.66 16.73 -26.13
N GLY A 175 29.25 15.48 -26.35
CA GLY A 175 30.11 14.30 -26.22
C GLY A 175 30.03 13.53 -24.89
N GLU A 176 29.19 13.98 -23.93
CA GLU A 176 28.83 13.15 -22.77
C GLU A 176 27.57 12.33 -23.07
N ASN A 177 27.35 11.28 -22.26
CA ASN A 177 26.21 10.37 -22.48
C ASN A 177 24.92 10.78 -21.75
N TRP A 178 24.95 11.92 -21.07
CA TRP A 178 23.94 12.33 -20.11
C TRP A 178 23.66 13.83 -20.26
N VAL A 179 22.42 14.22 -20.02
CA VAL A 179 22.00 15.62 -19.95
C VAL A 179 21.95 16.01 -18.48
N ASP A 180 22.67 17.06 -18.08
CA ASP A 180 22.59 17.61 -16.72
C ASP A 180 21.24 18.34 -16.57
N PHE A 181 20.38 17.86 -15.68
CA PHE A 181 19.03 18.41 -15.51
C PHE A 181 19.09 19.85 -14.99
N GLU A 182 19.96 20.11 -14.02
CA GLU A 182 20.07 21.42 -13.36
C GLU A 182 20.67 22.45 -14.31
N GLU A 183 21.75 22.11 -15.02
CA GLU A 183 22.38 23.04 -15.97
C GLU A 183 21.55 23.22 -17.26
N CYS A 184 20.99 22.14 -17.81
CA CYS A 184 20.44 22.16 -19.16
C CYS A 184 18.93 22.27 -19.25
N VAL A 185 18.19 21.91 -18.19
CA VAL A 185 16.72 21.88 -18.17
C VAL A 185 16.17 22.93 -17.22
N LYS A 186 16.52 22.87 -15.93
CA LYS A 186 15.97 23.75 -14.89
C LYS A 186 16.64 25.13 -14.85
N ASP A 187 17.94 25.22 -15.16
CA ASP A 187 18.78 26.42 -14.94
C ASP A 187 18.82 26.86 -13.45
N ASP A 188 18.62 25.91 -12.53
CA ASP A 188 18.70 26.04 -11.07
C ASP A 188 18.93 24.66 -10.44
N ASP A 189 19.24 24.62 -9.14
CA ASP A 189 19.38 23.39 -8.37
C ASP A 189 18.03 22.63 -8.31
N ALA A 190 18.04 21.30 -8.42
CA ALA A 190 16.80 20.51 -8.39
C ALA A 190 16.15 20.55 -7.00
N ASP A 191 14.83 20.72 -6.94
CA ASP A 191 14.09 20.69 -5.68
C ASP A 191 13.94 19.25 -5.15
N MET A 192 13.36 19.11 -3.96
CA MET A 192 13.04 17.81 -3.37
C MET A 192 12.18 16.91 -4.28
N TYR A 193 11.36 17.52 -5.13
CA TYR A 193 10.56 16.84 -6.14
C TYR A 193 10.56 17.62 -7.45
N GLU A 194 10.90 16.94 -8.53
CA GLU A 194 10.78 17.48 -9.89
C GLU A 194 10.07 16.48 -10.77
N LYS A 195 9.29 16.98 -11.73
CA LYS A 195 8.60 16.14 -12.70
C LYS A 195 8.81 16.66 -14.11
N PHE A 196 9.27 15.79 -15.00
CA PHE A 196 9.44 16.10 -16.42
C PHE A 196 9.11 14.91 -17.30
N GLU A 197 8.84 15.20 -18.57
CA GLU A 197 8.52 14.20 -19.60
C GLU A 197 9.54 14.25 -20.73
N THR A 198 9.76 13.12 -21.40
CA THR A 198 10.59 13.08 -22.61
C THR A 198 9.79 12.70 -23.85
N GLU A 199 9.94 13.50 -24.91
CA GLU A 199 9.32 13.25 -26.22
C GLU A 199 10.37 13.08 -27.31
N CYS A 200 10.57 11.83 -27.75
CA CYS A 200 11.46 11.50 -28.87
C CYS A 200 10.71 11.30 -30.19
N LEU A 201 11.40 11.51 -31.32
CA LEU A 201 10.83 11.35 -32.66
C LEU A 201 10.08 10.02 -32.84
N SER A 202 8.86 10.08 -33.36
CA SER A 202 7.97 8.91 -33.45
C SER A 202 8.59 7.73 -34.19
N GLY A 203 8.69 6.59 -33.52
CA GLY A 203 9.22 5.34 -34.08
C GLY A 203 10.66 5.02 -33.65
N SER A 204 11.33 5.89 -32.89
CA SER A 204 12.59 5.57 -32.23
C SER A 204 12.38 4.69 -31.00
N ASN A 205 13.25 3.71 -30.79
CA ASN A 205 13.30 2.90 -29.57
C ASN A 205 14.26 3.56 -28.57
N VAL A 206 13.78 4.61 -27.90
CA VAL A 206 14.55 5.34 -26.88
C VAL A 206 14.07 4.93 -25.50
N LYS A 207 15.02 4.66 -24.60
CA LYS A 207 14.74 4.53 -23.17
C LYS A 207 15.36 5.70 -22.44
N THR A 208 14.63 6.19 -21.46
CA THR A 208 15.05 7.27 -20.59
C THR A 208 15.17 6.80 -19.15
N SER A 209 16.12 7.37 -18.41
CA SER A 209 16.30 7.10 -16.99
C SER A 209 16.93 8.31 -16.30
N ILE A 210 16.75 8.39 -14.98
CA ILE A 210 17.38 9.41 -14.15
C ILE A 210 18.64 8.81 -13.52
N LEU A 211 19.71 9.60 -13.47
CA LEU A 211 20.88 9.30 -12.67
C LEU A 211 21.14 10.41 -11.69
N PHE A 212 21.52 10.03 -10.48
CA PHE A 212 22.11 10.95 -9.53
C PHE A 212 23.63 10.74 -9.48
N LYS A 213 24.40 11.81 -9.56
CA LYS A 213 25.86 11.77 -9.43
C LYS A 213 26.30 12.56 -8.21
N ASN A 214 26.97 11.88 -7.29
CA ASN A 214 27.66 12.54 -6.19
C ASN A 214 29.14 12.17 -6.21
N ASN A 215 29.98 13.19 -6.37
CA ASN A 215 31.42 13.04 -6.54
C ASN A 215 31.77 12.07 -7.69
N ALA A 216 32.26 10.87 -7.35
CA ALA A 216 32.65 9.83 -8.31
C ALA A 216 31.63 8.67 -8.41
N ASN A 217 30.54 8.73 -7.65
CA ASN A 217 29.53 7.68 -7.59
C ASN A 217 28.30 8.06 -8.42
N TYR A 218 27.72 7.06 -9.09
CA TYR A 218 26.50 7.20 -9.89
C TYR A 218 25.44 6.25 -9.35
N TYR A 219 24.20 6.73 -9.29
CA TYR A 219 23.03 5.98 -8.84
C TYR A 219 21.98 6.06 -9.95
N ILE A 220 21.55 4.91 -10.46
CA ILE A 220 20.48 4.85 -11.47
C ILE A 220 19.15 4.78 -10.72
N VAL A 221 18.24 5.67 -11.08
CA VAL A 221 16.87 5.68 -10.58
C VAL A 221 15.99 5.14 -11.70
N ASP A 222 15.65 3.85 -11.62
CA ASP A 222 14.74 3.20 -12.57
C ASP A 222 13.32 3.72 -12.33
N GLN A 223 12.77 4.39 -13.34
CA GLN A 223 11.40 4.88 -13.39
C GLN A 223 10.84 4.76 -14.82
N ASP A 224 9.54 4.52 -14.91
CA ASP A 224 8.77 4.67 -16.14
C ASP A 224 8.30 6.13 -16.24
N GLU A 225 8.15 6.67 -17.45
CA GLU A 225 7.63 8.03 -17.68
C GLU A 225 6.26 8.26 -16.99
N PRO A 226 6.00 9.45 -16.41
CA PRO A 226 6.88 10.62 -16.36
C PRO A 226 8.09 10.42 -15.43
N LEU A 227 9.19 11.07 -15.74
CA LEU A 227 10.41 11.01 -14.94
C LEU A 227 10.27 11.95 -13.73
N GLU A 228 10.56 11.42 -12.54
CA GLU A 228 10.40 12.11 -11.26
C GLU A 228 11.70 12.11 -10.45
N ILE A 229 12.25 13.29 -10.17
CA ILE A 229 13.32 13.43 -9.17
C ILE A 229 12.66 13.37 -7.79
N GLU A 230 13.23 12.54 -6.91
CA GLU A 230 12.81 12.41 -5.51
C GLU A 230 14.05 12.53 -4.63
N ASN A 231 14.20 13.63 -3.90
CA ASN A 231 15.42 14.01 -3.19
C ASN A 231 15.17 14.35 -1.72
N SER A 232 14.31 13.60 -1.03
CA SER A 232 14.02 13.86 0.39
C SER A 232 14.34 12.68 1.32
N CYS A 233 14.55 13.01 2.59
CA CYS A 233 14.58 12.09 3.71
C CYS A 233 13.85 12.70 4.90
N PHE A 234 13.83 11.95 6.01
CA PHE A 234 13.36 12.43 7.29
C PHE A 234 14.47 12.31 8.33
N TYR A 235 14.63 13.36 9.14
CA TYR A 235 15.55 13.34 10.26
C TYR A 235 15.01 12.49 11.42
N GLY A 236 15.93 12.02 12.26
CA GLY A 236 15.59 11.39 13.53
C GLY A 236 15.79 12.37 14.68
N ASN A 237 16.31 11.86 15.79
CA ASN A 237 16.80 12.69 16.90
C ASN A 237 18.14 13.38 16.60
N SER A 238 18.69 13.18 15.40
CA SER A 238 19.91 13.81 14.88
C SER A 238 19.56 14.72 13.70
N ASN A 239 20.43 15.68 13.40
CA ASN A 239 20.32 16.55 12.22
C ASN A 239 20.75 15.85 10.92
N ASP A 240 20.61 14.52 10.86
CA ASP A 240 21.01 13.68 9.74
C ASP A 240 19.82 12.79 9.38
N CYS A 241 19.72 12.43 8.10
CA CYS A 241 18.71 11.50 7.60
C CYS A 241 18.72 10.18 8.38
N SER A 242 17.52 9.75 8.78
CA SER A 242 17.26 8.56 9.58
C SER A 242 16.47 7.55 8.75
N CYS A 243 17.02 6.34 8.57
CA CYS A 243 16.31 5.27 7.87
C CYS A 243 14.96 4.96 8.51
N ILE A 244 14.89 4.84 9.84
CA ILE A 244 13.64 4.46 10.51
C ILE A 244 12.58 5.57 10.41
N SER A 245 12.98 6.84 10.56
CA SER A 245 12.05 7.97 10.40
C SER A 245 11.52 8.04 8.98
N THR A 246 12.44 7.93 8.00
CA THR A 246 12.11 7.99 6.57
C THR A 246 11.18 6.84 6.17
N GLN A 247 11.45 5.63 6.64
CA GLN A 247 10.64 4.44 6.38
C GLN A 247 9.20 4.60 6.87
N TYR A 248 9.02 5.02 8.13
CA TYR A 248 7.68 5.12 8.72
C TYR A 248 6.89 6.31 8.17
N ALA A 249 7.51 7.47 7.99
CA ALA A 249 6.85 8.63 7.39
C ALA A 249 6.39 8.32 5.95
N SER A 250 7.26 7.70 5.15
CA SER A 250 6.91 7.26 3.79
C SER A 250 5.81 6.21 3.80
N TRP A 251 5.82 5.30 4.77
CA TRP A 251 4.74 4.33 4.95
C TRP A 251 3.42 5.00 5.32
N ALA A 252 3.42 5.99 6.22
CA ALA A 252 2.22 6.72 6.59
C ALA A 252 1.60 7.45 5.38
N MET A 253 2.42 8.18 4.62
CA MET A 253 1.98 8.88 3.41
C MET A 253 1.43 7.92 2.35
N SER A 254 2.11 6.79 2.09
CA SER A 254 1.63 5.76 1.15
C SER A 254 0.34 5.06 1.60
N VAL A 255 0.10 4.91 2.90
CA VAL A 255 -1.15 4.31 3.42
C VAL A 255 -2.34 5.23 3.21
N VAL A 256 -2.15 6.54 3.35
CA VAL A 256 -3.22 7.51 3.08
C VAL A 256 -3.45 7.61 1.57
N ASN A 257 -2.37 7.54 0.78
CA ASN A 257 -2.39 7.61 -0.67
C ASN A 257 -3.12 8.88 -1.17
N ASP A 258 -2.80 10.00 -0.52
CA ASP A 258 -3.21 11.32 -0.97
C ASP A 258 -2.16 11.85 -1.96
N GLN A 259 -2.60 12.43 -3.08
CA GLN A 259 -1.69 12.98 -4.07
C GLN A 259 -0.98 14.24 -3.56
N ASP A 260 -1.61 14.94 -2.60
CA ASP A 260 -1.06 16.18 -2.04
C ASP A 260 0.06 15.91 -1.03
N TYR A 261 0.11 14.70 -0.45
CA TYR A 261 1.05 14.31 0.61
C TYR A 261 1.88 13.08 0.24
N ARG A 262 2.69 13.20 -0.83
CA ARG A 262 3.62 12.16 -1.27
C ARG A 262 4.98 12.31 -0.59
N ALA A 263 5.56 11.17 -0.18
CA ALA A 263 6.94 11.09 0.28
C ALA A 263 7.90 10.96 -0.92
N TYR A 264 8.88 11.85 -1.04
CA TYR A 264 9.85 11.87 -2.13
C TYR A 264 11.17 11.19 -1.72
N THR A 265 11.07 10.01 -1.12
CA THR A 265 12.16 9.43 -0.31
C THR A 265 12.77 8.15 -0.87
N LEU A 266 12.22 7.59 -1.95
CA LEU A 266 12.64 6.28 -2.45
C LEU A 266 14.12 6.25 -2.84
N PRO A 267 14.70 7.25 -3.52
CA PRO A 267 16.13 7.23 -3.84
C PRO A 267 17.04 7.17 -2.60
N TYR A 268 16.71 7.92 -1.54
CA TYR A 268 17.43 7.83 -0.26
C TYR A 268 17.29 6.44 0.36
N LEU A 269 16.07 5.91 0.46
CA LEU A 269 15.83 4.58 1.03
C LEU A 269 16.59 3.50 0.25
N ARG A 270 16.52 3.52 -1.09
CA ARG A 270 17.20 2.57 -1.97
C ARG A 270 18.72 2.64 -1.89
N SER A 271 19.30 3.79 -1.58
CA SER A 271 20.76 4.00 -1.58
C SER A 271 21.40 3.82 -0.21
N ASN A 272 20.70 4.23 0.85
CA ASN A 272 21.24 4.32 2.21
C ASN A 272 20.55 3.39 3.21
N CYS A 273 19.36 2.88 2.91
CA CYS A 273 18.54 2.05 3.80
C CYS A 273 18.12 0.76 3.11
N ASN A 274 19.09 -0.08 2.72
CA ASN A 274 18.87 -1.32 1.95
C ASN A 274 19.68 -2.53 2.47
N GLU A 275 20.40 -2.38 3.58
CA GLU A 275 21.42 -3.37 3.98
C GLU A 275 20.84 -4.52 4.80
N ASN A 276 19.79 -4.26 5.58
CA ASN A 276 19.25 -5.21 6.55
C ASN A 276 17.82 -5.66 6.21
N VAL A 277 17.31 -6.61 7.00
CA VAL A 277 15.98 -7.18 6.77
C VAL A 277 14.87 -6.15 6.93
N LEU A 278 14.94 -5.26 7.92
CA LEU A 278 13.93 -4.22 8.16
C LEU A 278 13.86 -3.23 7.00
N ASP A 279 15.02 -2.85 6.49
CA ASP A 279 15.16 -1.97 5.33
C ASP A 279 14.46 -2.55 4.10
N ASN A 280 14.73 -3.81 3.79
CA ASN A 280 14.12 -4.50 2.65
C ASN A 280 12.62 -4.76 2.85
N ILE A 281 12.15 -4.93 4.10
CA ILE A 281 10.71 -4.99 4.41
C ILE A 281 10.02 -3.69 3.98
N PHE A 282 10.58 -2.53 4.36
CA PHE A 282 9.99 -1.23 4.00
C PHE A 282 10.10 -0.93 2.51
N LEU A 283 11.25 -1.22 1.89
CA LEU A 283 11.41 -1.07 0.45
C LEU A 283 10.40 -1.93 -0.31
N TYR A 284 10.15 -3.17 0.12
CA TYR A 284 9.10 -3.99 -0.45
C TYR A 284 7.70 -3.39 -0.21
N MET A 285 7.42 -2.92 1.00
CA MET A 285 6.14 -2.34 1.38
C MET A 285 5.78 -1.09 0.54
N LEU A 286 6.77 -0.24 0.25
CA LEU A 286 6.58 1.02 -0.48
C LEU A 286 6.58 0.84 -2.00
N THR A 287 7.35 -0.13 -2.52
CA THR A 287 7.55 -0.27 -3.98
C THR A 287 6.81 -1.46 -4.59
N SER A 288 6.46 -2.47 -3.78
CA SER A 288 6.00 -3.79 -4.25
C SER A 288 6.96 -4.48 -5.23
N SER A 289 8.24 -4.06 -5.29
CA SER A 289 9.23 -4.59 -6.25
C SER A 289 9.55 -6.06 -5.98
N GLU A 290 9.67 -6.85 -7.06
CA GLU A 290 10.07 -8.26 -6.99
C GLU A 290 11.48 -8.44 -6.42
N GLU A 291 12.38 -7.47 -6.59
CA GLU A 291 13.74 -7.52 -6.03
C GLU A 291 13.71 -7.68 -4.51
N TYR A 292 13.02 -6.78 -3.83
CA TYR A 292 12.92 -6.80 -2.37
C TYR A 292 12.10 -7.99 -1.89
N TYR A 293 11.06 -8.39 -2.61
CA TYR A 293 10.33 -9.63 -2.29
C TYR A 293 11.24 -10.86 -2.35
N ASN A 294 12.05 -10.98 -3.40
CA ASN A 294 12.98 -12.09 -3.59
C ASN A 294 14.06 -12.12 -2.50
N TYR A 295 14.55 -10.95 -2.07
CA TYR A 295 15.43 -10.85 -0.91
C TYR A 295 14.73 -11.38 0.35
N LEU A 296 13.50 -10.93 0.64
CA LEU A 296 12.75 -11.34 1.85
C LEU A 296 12.50 -12.84 1.94
N ILE A 297 12.27 -13.52 0.81
CA ILE A 297 12.04 -14.97 0.79
C ILE A 297 13.32 -15.80 0.56
N SER A 298 14.48 -15.15 0.44
CA SER A 298 15.78 -15.82 0.36
C SER A 298 16.31 -16.22 1.74
N ASP A 299 17.34 -17.06 1.78
CA ASP A 299 18.03 -17.44 3.03
C ASP A 299 18.74 -16.26 3.72
N GLU A 300 18.92 -15.12 3.03
CA GLU A 300 19.45 -13.88 3.61
C GLU A 300 18.36 -13.05 4.32
N GLY A 301 17.11 -13.10 3.83
CA GLY A 301 15.99 -12.36 4.38
C GLY A 301 15.19 -13.13 5.43
N GLN A 302 14.82 -14.38 5.13
CA GLN A 302 14.08 -15.26 6.02
C GLN A 302 14.97 -16.44 6.45
N LEU A 303 15.15 -16.60 7.77
CA LEU A 303 15.89 -17.71 8.34
C LEU A 303 15.17 -19.05 8.13
N GLU A 304 15.90 -20.16 8.19
CA GLU A 304 15.34 -21.51 8.01
C GLU A 304 14.18 -21.83 8.98
N ASP A 305 14.16 -21.20 10.15
CA ASP A 305 13.09 -21.35 11.15
C ASP A 305 11.81 -20.57 10.80
N GLY A 306 11.84 -19.76 9.74
CA GLY A 306 10.73 -18.94 9.24
C GLY A 306 10.75 -17.50 9.72
N SER A 307 11.66 -17.14 10.61
CA SER A 307 11.73 -15.78 11.16
C SER A 307 12.50 -14.82 10.28
N PHE A 308 12.23 -13.54 10.48
CA PHE A 308 13.03 -12.44 9.93
C PHE A 308 13.92 -11.93 11.07
N ASP A 309 15.24 -12.13 10.94
CA ASP A 309 16.26 -11.85 11.97
C ASP A 309 16.06 -12.55 13.33
N GLY A 310 15.22 -13.57 13.43
CA GLY A 310 14.89 -14.19 14.72
C GLY A 310 14.05 -13.28 15.64
N ASP A 311 13.45 -12.22 15.09
CA ASP A 311 12.80 -11.15 15.82
C ASP A 311 11.29 -11.11 15.54
N GLU A 312 10.48 -11.10 16.61
CA GLU A 312 9.02 -11.12 16.53
C GLU A 312 8.43 -9.87 15.85
N TYR A 313 9.04 -8.71 16.05
CA TYR A 313 8.58 -7.44 15.47
C TYR A 313 8.86 -7.39 13.97
N LYS A 314 10.10 -7.69 13.55
CA LYS A 314 10.48 -7.75 12.13
C LYS A 314 9.71 -8.83 11.40
N THR A 315 9.50 -9.99 12.02
CA THR A 315 8.68 -11.06 11.44
C THR A 315 7.24 -10.61 11.23
N ALA A 316 6.65 -9.87 12.18
CA ALA A 316 5.32 -9.30 12.02
C ALA A 316 5.28 -8.22 10.93
N LEU A 317 6.26 -7.33 10.86
CA LEU A 317 6.34 -6.31 9.80
C LEU A 317 6.53 -6.93 8.41
N ALA A 318 7.33 -7.98 8.28
CA ALA A 318 7.49 -8.71 7.02
C ALA A 318 6.15 -9.31 6.54
N LEU A 319 5.34 -9.85 7.46
CA LEU A 319 4.00 -10.32 7.15
C LEU A 319 3.07 -9.18 6.71
N ILE A 320 3.16 -8.01 7.35
CA ILE A 320 2.43 -6.79 6.94
C ILE A 320 2.85 -6.34 5.52
N ALA A 321 4.14 -6.36 5.21
CA ALA A 321 4.66 -6.02 3.89
C ALA A 321 4.19 -7.04 2.82
N MET A 322 4.17 -8.33 3.17
CA MET A 322 3.66 -9.42 2.32
C MET A 322 2.13 -9.57 2.35
N LYS A 323 1.40 -8.49 2.66
CA LYS A 323 -0.05 -8.48 2.71
C LYS A 323 -0.67 -9.10 1.46
N GLY A 324 -1.60 -10.03 1.66
CA GLY A 324 -2.32 -10.70 0.57
C GLY A 324 -1.57 -11.87 -0.09
N LYS A 325 -0.32 -12.15 0.31
CA LYS A 325 0.46 -13.26 -0.24
C LYS A 325 0.12 -14.58 0.46
N THR A 326 0.11 -15.66 -0.31
CA THR A 326 -0.06 -17.04 0.20
C THR A 326 1.12 -17.90 -0.26
N SER A 327 2.28 -17.72 0.37
CA SER A 327 3.50 -18.49 0.07
C SER A 327 3.85 -19.46 1.21
N SER A 328 4.74 -20.42 0.92
CA SER A 328 5.34 -21.27 1.97
C SER A 328 6.05 -20.43 3.03
N ASP A 329 6.62 -19.30 2.63
CA ASP A 329 7.47 -18.46 3.49
C ASP A 329 6.62 -17.62 4.45
N VAL A 330 5.45 -17.16 4.01
CA VAL A 330 4.39 -16.63 4.90
C VAL A 330 3.95 -17.69 5.91
N THR A 331 3.77 -18.94 5.46
CA THR A 331 3.35 -20.05 6.36
C THR A 331 4.41 -20.38 7.41
N LYS A 332 5.70 -20.35 7.05
CA LYS A 332 6.82 -20.55 7.98
C LYS A 332 6.86 -19.43 9.02
N ALA A 333 6.76 -18.16 8.61
CA ALA A 333 6.75 -17.02 9.53
C ALA A 333 5.60 -17.07 10.54
N VAL A 334 4.37 -17.37 10.08
CA VAL A 334 3.22 -17.55 10.97
C VAL A 334 3.43 -18.72 11.93
N SER A 335 3.99 -19.83 11.45
CA SER A 335 4.28 -21.00 12.30
C SER A 335 5.31 -20.66 13.36
N TRP A 336 6.37 -19.93 13.01
CA TRP A 336 7.39 -19.46 13.94
C TRP A 336 6.81 -18.57 15.03
N LEU A 337 5.94 -17.61 14.67
CA LEU A 337 5.23 -16.79 15.65
C LEU A 337 4.37 -17.64 16.59
N GLY A 338 3.72 -18.70 16.11
CA GLY A 338 2.98 -19.64 16.96
C GLY A 338 3.87 -20.39 17.97
N TYR A 339 5.10 -20.77 17.57
CA TYR A 339 6.09 -21.30 18.51
C TYR A 339 6.51 -20.28 19.57
N LYS A 340 6.72 -19.02 19.17
CA LYS A 340 7.13 -17.92 20.06
C LYS A 340 6.03 -17.46 21.02
N GLN A 341 4.76 -17.69 20.70
CA GLN A 341 3.65 -17.30 21.56
C GLN A 341 3.76 -17.96 22.94
N ARG A 342 3.84 -17.13 23.99
CA ARG A 342 3.98 -17.57 25.37
C ARG A 342 2.69 -18.20 25.90
N GLN A 343 2.79 -18.90 27.03
CA GLN A 343 1.63 -19.52 27.67
C GLN A 343 0.58 -18.53 28.18
N ASP A 344 0.91 -17.25 28.31
CA ASP A 344 -0.04 -16.19 28.67
C ASP A 344 -0.74 -15.58 27.44
N GLY A 345 -0.30 -15.93 26.21
CA GLY A 345 -0.82 -15.42 24.95
C GLY A 345 0.07 -14.37 24.27
N SER A 346 1.04 -13.82 24.99
CA SER A 346 1.89 -12.71 24.50
C SER A 346 3.05 -13.18 23.63
N TRP A 347 3.64 -12.21 22.92
CA TRP A 347 4.98 -12.32 22.34
C TRP A 347 5.94 -11.47 23.16
N ASP A 348 6.99 -12.13 23.64
CA ASP A 348 7.99 -11.59 24.59
C ASP A 348 7.44 -10.99 25.90
N GLY A 349 6.12 -11.01 26.13
CA GLY A 349 5.50 -10.28 27.24
C GLY A 349 5.43 -8.76 27.00
N SER A 350 5.63 -8.33 25.76
CA SER A 350 5.59 -6.91 25.35
C SER A 350 4.23 -6.56 24.77
N VAL A 351 3.64 -5.46 25.24
CA VAL A 351 2.38 -4.91 24.70
C VAL A 351 2.56 -4.55 23.24
N LYS A 352 3.63 -3.81 22.91
CA LYS A 352 3.95 -3.42 21.53
C LYS A 352 4.08 -4.63 20.60
N ILE A 353 4.99 -5.56 20.92
CA ILE A 353 5.26 -6.71 20.05
C ILE A 353 4.01 -7.57 19.89
N THR A 354 3.28 -7.80 20.98
CA THR A 354 2.02 -8.57 20.93
C THR A 354 0.98 -7.88 20.02
N ALA A 355 0.84 -6.56 20.13
CA ALA A 355 -0.06 -5.80 19.27
C ALA A 355 0.36 -5.86 17.79
N THR A 356 1.64 -5.63 17.48
CA THR A 356 2.16 -5.70 16.11
C THR A 356 1.95 -7.09 15.49
N VAL A 357 2.24 -8.16 16.24
CA VAL A 357 1.99 -9.54 15.80
C VAL A 357 0.51 -9.79 15.55
N LEU A 358 -0.37 -9.38 16.46
CA LEU A 358 -1.82 -9.58 16.29
C LEU A 358 -2.36 -8.81 15.07
N TYR A 359 -1.86 -7.60 14.83
CA TYR A 359 -2.20 -6.82 13.63
C TYR A 359 -1.69 -7.49 12.35
N ALA A 360 -0.46 -8.00 12.35
CA ALA A 360 0.10 -8.75 11.22
C ALA A 360 -0.66 -10.05 10.90
N LEU A 361 -1.37 -10.61 11.89
CA LEU A 361 -2.16 -11.84 11.74
C LEU A 361 -3.64 -11.56 11.42
N THR A 362 -4.03 -10.32 11.15
CA THR A 362 -5.38 -10.00 10.64
C THR A 362 -5.53 -10.61 9.25
N ALA A 363 -6.75 -10.99 8.85
CA ALA A 363 -6.93 -11.62 7.54
C ALA A 363 -6.94 -10.61 6.38
N ASP A 364 -7.01 -9.31 6.67
CA ASP A 364 -6.56 -8.26 5.76
C ASP A 364 -5.08 -8.47 5.37
N VAL A 365 -4.21 -8.81 6.32
CA VAL A 365 -2.78 -9.03 6.07
C VAL A 365 -2.51 -10.43 5.51
N ILE A 366 -3.04 -11.47 6.14
CA ILE A 366 -2.82 -12.86 5.70
C ILE A 366 -4.15 -13.48 5.29
N PRO A 367 -4.42 -13.68 3.98
CA PRO A 367 -5.63 -14.37 3.55
C PRO A 367 -5.54 -15.82 4.01
N ILE A 368 -6.27 -16.15 5.07
CA ILE A 368 -6.31 -17.51 5.58
C ILE A 368 -7.12 -18.34 4.58
N THR A 369 -6.42 -19.15 3.78
CA THR A 369 -7.06 -20.27 3.11
C THR A 369 -7.31 -21.35 4.16
N THR A 370 -8.43 -21.25 4.86
CA THR A 370 -8.90 -22.36 5.66
C THR A 370 -9.11 -23.54 4.70
N THR A 371 -8.28 -24.57 4.87
CA THR A 371 -8.45 -25.86 4.22
C THR A 371 -9.68 -26.53 4.81
N ASN A 372 -10.86 -26.08 4.43
CA ASN A 372 -12.09 -26.87 4.36
C ASN A 372 -13.15 -26.05 3.63
N ASN A 373 -13.71 -26.69 2.61
CA ASN A 373 -14.79 -26.23 1.76
C ASN A 373 -15.95 -25.62 2.59
N SER A 374 -15.93 -24.31 2.81
CA SER A 374 -17.05 -23.50 3.26
C SER A 374 -16.84 -22.08 2.73
N THR A 375 -17.79 -21.68 1.89
CA THR A 375 -18.05 -20.33 1.41
C THR A 375 -17.72 -19.26 2.44
N SER A 376 -16.88 -18.26 2.06
CA SER A 376 -16.67 -16.94 2.67
C SER A 376 -16.58 -16.90 4.21
N GLY A 377 -15.46 -16.42 4.75
CA GLY A 377 -15.14 -16.29 6.19
C GLY A 377 -16.09 -15.49 7.08
N CYS A 378 -17.34 -15.27 6.66
CA CYS A 378 -18.41 -14.71 7.46
C CYS A 378 -18.59 -15.41 8.81
N GLY A 379 -18.60 -14.62 9.87
CA GLY A 379 -18.84 -15.01 11.24
C GLY A 379 -17.58 -15.40 12.00
N ASP A 380 -16.39 -15.08 11.49
CA ASP A 380 -15.12 -15.34 12.17
C ASP A 380 -14.69 -14.18 13.10
N LEU A 381 -15.49 -13.11 13.15
CA LEU A 381 -15.35 -11.94 14.00
C LEU A 381 -14.20 -10.99 13.58
N ILE A 382 -13.62 -11.23 12.40
CA ILE A 382 -12.56 -10.42 11.81
C ILE A 382 -13.11 -9.87 10.49
N LEU A 383 -13.13 -8.55 10.32
CA LEU A 383 -13.55 -7.95 9.06
C LEU A 383 -12.42 -8.08 8.02
N ASN A 384 -12.61 -8.92 7.00
CA ASN A 384 -11.63 -9.17 5.95
C ASN A 384 -12.02 -8.43 4.67
N ASN A 385 -11.61 -7.17 4.52
CA ASN A 385 -12.04 -6.28 3.43
C ASN A 385 -11.71 -6.81 2.01
N ALA A 386 -10.79 -7.77 1.90
CA ALA A 386 -10.46 -8.44 0.65
C ALA A 386 -11.48 -9.51 0.23
N THR A 387 -12.23 -10.09 1.18
CA THR A 387 -13.12 -11.24 0.97
C THR A 387 -14.56 -11.01 1.41
N GLU A 388 -14.80 -10.02 2.28
CA GLU A 388 -16.12 -9.59 2.76
C GLU A 388 -16.18 -8.07 2.89
N GLN A 389 -17.38 -7.50 2.76
CA GLN A 389 -17.62 -6.07 2.98
C GLN A 389 -18.09 -5.78 4.40
N CYS A 390 -18.54 -6.80 5.12
CA CYS A 390 -19.11 -6.67 6.45
C CYS A 390 -19.15 -8.03 7.14
N GLU A 391 -19.21 -7.97 8.47
CA GLU A 391 -19.45 -9.10 9.37
C GLU A 391 -20.72 -8.86 10.22
N TYR A 392 -21.05 -7.58 10.47
CA TYR A 392 -22.27 -7.12 11.12
C TYR A 392 -22.85 -5.92 10.37
N THR A 393 -24.14 -5.67 10.55
CA THR A 393 -24.85 -4.53 9.95
C THR A 393 -24.16 -3.18 10.23
N SER A 394 -23.48 -3.04 11.37
CA SER A 394 -22.73 -1.84 11.74
C SER A 394 -21.52 -1.53 10.86
N ASP A 395 -21.08 -2.47 10.02
CA ASP A 395 -19.96 -2.24 9.09
C ASP A 395 -20.38 -1.58 7.78
N CYS A 396 -21.69 -1.43 7.60
CA CYS A 396 -22.26 -0.89 6.39
C CYS A 396 -22.74 0.53 6.60
N ASP A 397 -22.75 1.30 5.51
CA ASP A 397 -23.30 2.65 5.50
C ASP A 397 -24.77 2.69 5.95
N GLU A 398 -25.21 3.87 6.37
CA GLU A 398 -26.56 4.10 6.87
C GLU A 398 -27.64 3.61 5.86
N GLY A 399 -28.58 2.79 6.32
CA GLY A 399 -29.61 2.17 5.47
C GLY A 399 -29.20 0.85 4.80
N MET A 400 -28.02 0.30 5.11
CA MET A 400 -27.59 -1.02 4.66
C MET A 400 -27.55 -2.03 5.83
N THR A 401 -27.56 -3.32 5.49
CA THR A 401 -27.38 -4.41 6.45
C THR A 401 -26.35 -5.40 5.93
N CYS A 402 -25.63 -6.04 6.86
CA CYS A 402 -24.72 -7.08 6.48
C CYS A 402 -25.48 -8.37 6.21
N SER A 403 -25.39 -8.86 4.98
CA SER A 403 -25.99 -10.13 4.58
C SER A 403 -25.02 -10.90 3.72
N ALA A 404 -24.67 -12.11 4.16
CA ALA A 404 -23.71 -12.97 3.48
C ALA A 404 -22.43 -12.20 3.09
N CYS A 405 -21.85 -11.49 4.06
CA CYS A 405 -20.57 -10.81 3.90
C CYS A 405 -20.58 -9.64 2.92
N LYS A 406 -21.77 -9.10 2.62
CA LYS A 406 -21.95 -7.94 1.75
C LYS A 406 -22.86 -6.92 2.40
N CYS A 407 -22.49 -5.66 2.25
CA CYS A 407 -23.36 -4.56 2.59
C CYS A 407 -24.43 -4.49 1.52
N VAL A 408 -25.63 -4.93 1.88
CA VAL A 408 -26.79 -4.88 1.00
C VAL A 408 -27.74 -3.83 1.55
N ALA A 409 -28.33 -3.03 0.66
CA ALA A 409 -29.42 -2.14 1.05
C ALA A 409 -30.49 -2.95 1.77
N ILE A 410 -31.02 -2.42 2.86
CA ILE A 410 -32.16 -3.02 3.57
C ILE A 410 -33.31 -3.07 2.58
N THR A 411 -33.54 -4.25 1.99
CA THR A 411 -34.48 -4.43 0.90
C THR A 411 -35.79 -4.87 1.49
N GLY A 412 -36.77 -3.96 1.51
CA GLY A 412 -38.17 -4.31 1.70
C GLY A 412 -38.54 -4.76 3.11
N CYS A 413 -39.20 -3.91 3.88
CA CYS A 413 -39.96 -4.37 5.03
C CYS A 413 -41.43 -4.60 4.61
N VAL A 414 -42.11 -5.55 5.23
CA VAL A 414 -43.58 -5.68 5.11
C VAL A 414 -44.27 -5.26 6.40
N ARG A 415 -43.55 -5.33 7.53
CA ARG A 415 -44.05 -4.98 8.86
C ARG A 415 -42.97 -4.31 9.70
N ASP A 416 -43.37 -3.55 10.70
CA ASP A 416 -42.48 -2.78 11.57
C ASP A 416 -41.49 -3.67 12.32
N GLU A 417 -41.88 -4.89 12.69
CA GLU A 417 -40.99 -5.83 13.40
C GLU A 417 -39.83 -6.35 12.53
N GLU A 418 -39.90 -6.11 11.22
CA GLU A 418 -38.84 -6.45 10.26
C GLU A 418 -37.78 -5.33 10.19
N CYS A 419 -38.05 -4.17 10.80
CA CYS A 419 -37.09 -3.10 11.00
C CYS A 419 -36.36 -3.32 12.34
N THR A 420 -35.14 -3.89 12.25
CA THR A 420 -34.34 -4.28 13.42
C THR A 420 -33.69 -3.11 14.17
N ILE A 421 -33.88 -1.87 13.68
CA ILE A 421 -33.35 -0.65 14.28
C ILE A 421 -34.39 -0.08 15.26
N PRO A 422 -34.04 0.16 16.54
CA PRO A 422 -34.94 0.79 17.50
C PRO A 422 -35.37 2.19 17.01
N GLY A 423 -36.69 2.44 16.96
CA GLY A 423 -37.25 3.72 16.50
C GLY A 423 -37.44 3.84 14.98
N TYR A 424 -37.44 2.72 14.23
CA TYR A 424 -37.75 2.70 12.79
C TYR A 424 -39.00 1.85 12.53
N THR A 425 -39.87 2.31 11.63
CA THR A 425 -41.11 1.62 11.23
C THR A 425 -41.12 1.36 9.73
N CYS A 426 -41.93 0.38 9.32
CA CYS A 426 -42.02 -0.03 7.95
C CYS A 426 -43.04 0.81 7.17
N GLN A 427 -42.54 1.73 6.35
CA GLN A 427 -43.36 2.58 5.50
C GLN A 427 -43.05 2.34 4.02
N ALA A 428 -44.09 1.92 3.27
CA ALA A 428 -44.01 1.69 1.82
C ALA A 428 -42.85 0.77 1.37
N GLY A 429 -42.54 -0.26 2.17
CA GLY A 429 -41.45 -1.18 1.85
C GLY A 429 -40.06 -0.71 2.29
N LYS A 430 -39.96 0.37 3.08
CA LYS A 430 -38.70 0.90 3.59
C LYS A 430 -38.79 1.10 5.10
N CYS A 431 -37.73 0.77 5.83
CA CYS A 431 -37.61 1.12 7.23
C CYS A 431 -37.23 2.59 7.35
N LEU A 432 -38.13 3.44 7.85
CA LEU A 432 -37.92 4.87 8.05
C LEU A 432 -37.96 5.19 9.56
N PRO A 433 -37.21 6.20 10.01
CA PRO A 433 -37.26 6.63 11.41
C PRO A 433 -38.69 7.05 11.80
N GLU A 434 -39.06 6.78 13.04
CA GLU A 434 -40.33 7.19 13.65
C GLU A 434 -40.35 8.72 13.74
N GLY A 435 -41.10 9.38 12.84
CA GLY A 435 -41.19 10.85 12.82
C GLY A 435 -42.16 11.40 13.87
N GLU A 436 -42.15 12.73 14.02
CA GLU A 436 -42.83 13.45 15.11
C GLU A 436 -44.36 13.39 15.02
N CYS A 437 -44.91 13.13 13.83
CA CYS A 437 -46.34 13.03 13.59
C CYS A 437 -46.67 11.88 12.62
N ALA A 438 -47.82 11.22 12.84
CA ALA A 438 -48.39 10.26 11.90
C ALA A 438 -49.62 10.84 11.17
N ILE A 439 -50.33 11.76 11.81
CA ILE A 439 -51.47 12.49 11.27
C ILE A 439 -51.42 13.94 11.72
N SER A 440 -52.07 14.85 10.99
CA SER A 440 -52.07 16.29 11.30
C SER A 440 -52.62 16.65 12.69
N SER A 441 -53.36 15.74 13.35
CA SER A 441 -53.80 15.97 14.73
C SER A 441 -52.74 15.70 15.80
N ASP A 442 -51.60 15.13 15.40
CA ASP A 442 -50.45 14.92 16.28
C ASP A 442 -49.61 16.20 16.39
N CYS A 443 -49.83 17.18 15.49
CA CYS A 443 -49.18 18.47 15.45
C CYS A 443 -49.95 19.56 16.22
N ASP A 444 -49.26 20.65 16.55
CA ASP A 444 -49.87 21.77 17.24
C ASP A 444 -50.93 22.48 16.35
N PRO A 445 -51.93 23.17 16.93
CA PRO A 445 -52.98 23.84 16.16
C PRO A 445 -52.43 24.87 15.16
N GLY A 446 -52.55 24.58 13.86
CA GLY A 446 -52.02 25.42 12.77
C GLY A 446 -50.95 24.72 11.92
N GLU A 447 -50.53 23.53 12.32
CA GLU A 447 -49.57 22.70 11.59
C GLU A 447 -50.26 21.47 10.98
N ILE A 448 -49.69 20.96 9.90
CA ILE A 448 -50.10 19.71 9.25
C ILE A 448 -48.92 18.76 9.18
N CYS A 449 -49.20 17.45 9.31
CA CYS A 449 -48.16 16.45 9.25
C CYS A 449 -47.76 16.19 7.79
N VAL A 450 -46.52 16.52 7.44
CA VAL A 450 -45.95 16.31 6.10
C VAL A 450 -44.62 15.60 6.26
N ASN A 451 -44.45 14.44 5.62
CA ASN A 451 -43.24 13.61 5.71
C ASN A 451 -42.79 13.30 7.16
N SER A 452 -43.76 13.16 8.06
CA SER A 452 -43.54 12.85 9.48
C SER A 452 -42.84 13.98 10.27
N GLU A 453 -42.92 15.23 9.78
CA GLU A 453 -42.62 16.47 10.49
C GLU A 453 -43.87 17.37 10.52
N CYS A 454 -44.04 18.14 11.61
CA CYS A 454 -45.11 19.12 11.73
C CYS A 454 -44.71 20.43 11.06
N ASP A 455 -45.42 20.82 10.00
CA ASP A 455 -45.11 22.02 9.22
C ASP A 455 -46.31 22.99 9.18
N VAL A 456 -46.04 24.30 9.14
CA VAL A 456 -47.05 25.36 9.25
C VAL A 456 -47.69 25.61 7.89
N GLU A 457 -49.03 25.58 7.81
CA GLU A 457 -49.76 25.76 6.54
C GLU A 457 -49.53 27.17 5.94
N GLN A 458 -48.59 27.30 5.01
CA GLN A 458 -48.35 28.54 4.25
C GLN A 458 -49.44 28.70 3.18
N VAL A 459 -50.51 29.44 3.49
CA VAL A 459 -51.48 29.88 2.47
C VAL A 459 -50.92 31.09 1.74
N GLN A 460 -50.24 30.87 0.61
CA GLN A 460 -49.81 31.91 -0.32
C GLN A 460 -50.68 31.84 -1.58
N ASN A 461 -51.83 32.52 -1.57
CA ASN A 461 -52.61 32.79 -2.78
C ASN A 461 -52.54 34.29 -3.04
N GLU A 462 -52.04 34.68 -4.22
CA GLU A 462 -51.83 36.08 -4.63
C GLU A 462 -53.12 36.73 -5.14
N CYS A 463 -54.14 35.94 -5.54
CA CYS A 463 -55.45 36.44 -5.99
C CYS A 463 -56.58 35.51 -5.54
N VAL A 464 -57.80 36.05 -5.41
CA VAL A 464 -59.04 35.28 -5.15
C VAL A 464 -60.07 35.51 -6.26
N VAL A 465 -60.06 36.69 -6.88
CA VAL A 465 -60.87 37.05 -8.05
C VAL A 465 -60.01 37.71 -9.12
N ASP A 466 -60.48 37.71 -10.38
CA ASP A 466 -59.76 38.29 -11.52
C ASP A 466 -59.37 39.77 -11.30
N GLU A 467 -60.16 40.50 -10.51
CA GLU A 467 -59.95 41.91 -10.17
C GLU A 467 -58.78 42.15 -9.20
N ASP A 468 -58.26 41.08 -8.58
CA ASP A 468 -57.08 41.15 -7.71
C ASP A 468 -55.76 41.20 -8.53
N CYS A 469 -55.82 40.90 -9.84
CA CYS A 469 -54.65 40.92 -10.71
C CYS A 469 -54.36 42.35 -11.22
N ILE A 470 -53.14 42.83 -10.93
CA ILE A 470 -52.73 44.24 -11.15
C ILE A 470 -52.49 44.54 -12.64
N VAL A 471 -52.27 43.52 -13.47
CA VAL A 471 -51.93 43.65 -14.90
C VAL A 471 -53.18 43.43 -15.76
N ASP A 472 -53.51 44.42 -16.61
CA ASP A 472 -54.64 44.34 -17.54
C ASP A 472 -54.49 43.14 -18.49
N GLY A 473 -55.35 42.12 -18.35
CA GLY A 473 -55.40 40.94 -19.22
C GLY A 473 -55.10 39.60 -18.53
N GLU A 474 -54.76 39.60 -17.25
CA GLU A 474 -54.63 38.38 -16.44
C GLU A 474 -55.96 37.98 -15.81
N VAL A 475 -56.13 36.68 -15.56
CA VAL A 475 -57.28 36.10 -14.83
C VAL A 475 -56.76 35.27 -13.67
N CYS A 476 -57.51 35.26 -12.56
CA CYS A 476 -57.13 34.57 -11.35
C CYS A 476 -57.49 33.09 -11.47
N GLU A 477 -56.48 32.25 -11.66
CA GLU A 477 -56.67 30.80 -11.76
C GLU A 477 -55.95 30.11 -10.61
N SER A 478 -56.73 29.46 -9.74
CA SER A 478 -56.21 28.68 -8.59
C SER A 478 -55.28 29.46 -7.66
N GLY A 479 -55.55 30.74 -7.44
CA GLY A 479 -54.80 31.56 -6.47
C GLY A 479 -53.61 32.32 -7.04
N ILE A 480 -53.40 32.29 -8.37
CA ILE A 480 -52.27 32.94 -9.06
C ILE A 480 -52.78 33.65 -10.32
N CYS A 481 -52.26 34.85 -10.62
CA CYS A 481 -52.60 35.59 -11.84
C CYS A 481 -51.85 35.01 -13.04
N VAL A 482 -52.58 34.60 -14.09
CA VAL A 482 -52.00 33.96 -15.28
C VAL A 482 -52.34 34.71 -16.57
N GLU A 483 -51.34 34.85 -17.44
CA GLU A 483 -51.43 35.52 -18.75
C GLU A 483 -51.93 34.54 -19.83
N GLN A 484 -52.97 34.91 -20.60
CA GLN A 484 -53.52 34.01 -21.62
C GLN A 484 -52.62 33.89 -22.88
N GLY A 485 -51.65 32.97 -22.83
CA GLY A 485 -50.74 32.62 -23.92
C GLY A 485 -50.93 31.19 -24.47
N SER A 486 -51.36 31.09 -25.72
CA SER A 486 -51.76 29.89 -26.50
C SER A 486 -50.84 28.64 -26.45
N SER A 487 -51.38 27.56 -25.88
CA SER A 487 -50.78 26.23 -25.58
C SER A 487 -50.37 25.34 -26.79
N TRP A 488 -50.45 25.81 -28.03
CA TRP A 488 -50.22 24.94 -29.21
C TRP A 488 -48.74 24.78 -29.61
N ILE A 489 -47.87 25.71 -29.20
CA ILE A 489 -46.44 25.67 -29.56
C ILE A 489 -45.69 24.61 -28.74
N THR A 490 -46.08 24.39 -27.49
CA THR A 490 -45.49 23.39 -26.59
C THR A 490 -45.67 21.97 -27.14
N TRP A 491 -46.85 21.66 -27.69
CA TRP A 491 -47.11 20.36 -28.32
C TRP A 491 -46.32 20.15 -29.61
N LEU A 492 -45.98 21.22 -30.35
CA LEU A 492 -45.19 21.13 -31.57
C LEU A 492 -43.72 20.76 -31.28
N ILE A 493 -43.16 21.29 -30.19
CA ILE A 493 -41.80 20.97 -29.74
C ILE A 493 -41.69 19.51 -29.28
N VAL A 494 -42.66 19.03 -28.49
CA VAL A 494 -42.70 17.63 -28.03
C VAL A 494 -42.77 16.66 -29.21
N PHE A 495 -43.57 16.98 -30.23
CA PHE A 495 -43.69 16.15 -31.42
C PHE A 495 -42.39 16.05 -32.22
N LEU A 496 -41.61 17.14 -32.32
CA LEU A 496 -40.31 17.15 -32.99
C LEU A 496 -39.26 16.28 -32.26
N ILE A 497 -39.23 16.33 -30.93
CA ILE A 497 -38.30 15.53 -30.12
C ILE A 497 -38.55 14.02 -30.32
N VAL A 498 -39.81 13.60 -30.36
CA VAL A 498 -40.19 12.20 -30.58
C VAL A 498 -39.75 11.71 -31.96
N ILE A 499 -39.86 12.54 -33.00
CA ILE A 499 -39.41 12.18 -34.36
C ILE A 499 -37.89 11.99 -34.40
N VAL A 500 -37.11 12.87 -33.76
CA VAL A 500 -35.65 12.75 -33.72
C VAL A 500 -35.21 11.49 -32.97
N ALA A 501 -35.88 11.15 -31.86
CA ALA A 501 -35.61 9.93 -31.10
C ALA A 501 -35.88 8.66 -31.93
N LEU A 502 -36.98 8.63 -32.70
CA LEU A 502 -37.32 7.50 -33.58
C LEU A 502 -36.32 7.34 -34.73
N ILE A 503 -35.81 8.44 -35.30
CA ILE A 503 -34.77 8.39 -36.33
C ILE A 503 -33.45 7.88 -35.74
N GLY A 504 -33.08 8.32 -34.54
CA GLY A 504 -31.89 7.84 -33.82
C GLY A 504 -31.94 6.33 -33.54
N ALA A 505 -33.09 5.85 -33.06
CA ALA A 505 -33.31 4.41 -32.80
C ALA A 505 -33.22 3.57 -34.09
N TYR A 506 -33.77 4.06 -35.21
CA TYR A 506 -33.70 3.38 -36.50
C TYR A 506 -32.26 3.25 -37.04
N PHE A 507 -31.43 4.29 -36.88
CA PHE A 507 -30.02 4.24 -37.29
C PHE A 507 -29.15 3.37 -36.37
N GLY A 508 -29.41 3.38 -35.06
CA GLY A 508 -28.74 2.51 -34.09
C GLY A 508 -28.98 1.02 -34.37
N TYR A 509 -30.23 0.64 -34.66
CA TYR A 509 -30.62 -0.73 -34.98
C TYR A 509 -29.94 -1.27 -36.25
N LYS A 510 -29.70 -0.40 -37.25
CA LYS A 510 -29.10 -0.78 -38.54
C LYS A 510 -27.57 -0.99 -38.47
N LYS A 511 -26.87 -0.34 -37.53
CA LYS A 511 -25.40 -0.43 -37.38
C LYS A 511 -24.95 -1.72 -36.67
N PHE A 512 -25.80 -2.29 -35.82
CA PHE A 512 -25.42 -3.41 -34.95
C PHE A 512 -25.59 -4.82 -35.56
N PHE A 513 -26.46 -5.00 -36.57
CA PHE A 513 -26.80 -6.35 -37.08
C PHE A 513 -26.20 -6.75 -38.44
N ARG A 514 -25.07 -6.15 -38.87
CA ARG A 514 -24.32 -6.63 -40.04
C ARG A 514 -22.83 -6.76 -39.76
N ARG A 515 -22.43 -7.91 -39.20
CA ARG A 515 -21.16 -8.62 -39.51
C ARG A 515 -21.15 -9.98 -38.79
N LYS A 516 -21.52 -11.04 -39.51
CA LYS A 516 -21.22 -12.43 -39.13
C LYS A 516 -20.29 -12.98 -40.21
N GLY A 517 -19.02 -13.11 -39.88
CA GLY A 517 -17.99 -13.72 -40.73
C GLY A 517 -16.94 -14.37 -39.83
N SER A 518 -16.98 -15.69 -39.75
CA SER A 518 -16.09 -16.55 -38.98
C SER A 518 -14.65 -16.52 -39.53
N PRO A 519 -13.66 -16.94 -38.73
CA PRO A 519 -12.80 -18.01 -39.22
C PRO A 519 -12.44 -19.10 -38.19
N LYS A 520 -11.93 -20.20 -38.77
CA LYS A 520 -11.59 -21.50 -38.21
C LYS A 520 -10.24 -21.48 -37.49
N GLY A 521 -10.05 -22.43 -36.58
CA GLY A 521 -8.84 -22.61 -35.78
C GLY A 521 -7.74 -23.46 -36.41
N THR A 522 -6.66 -23.59 -35.65
CA THR A 522 -5.64 -24.64 -35.74
C THR A 522 -5.00 -24.81 -34.36
N GLY A 523 -4.90 -26.05 -33.88
CA GLY A 523 -4.31 -26.38 -32.60
C GLY A 523 -2.77 -26.41 -32.62
N PHE A 524 -2.18 -26.23 -31.43
CA PHE A 524 -0.80 -26.59 -31.15
C PHE A 524 -0.70 -27.15 -29.73
N LYS A 525 0.08 -28.23 -29.57
CA LYS A 525 0.27 -29.00 -28.33
C LYS A 525 1.26 -28.28 -27.39
N PRO A 526 1.12 -28.41 -26.05
CA PRO A 526 2.14 -27.94 -25.12
C PRO A 526 3.32 -28.91 -25.08
N ASN A 527 4.53 -28.38 -25.19
CA ASN A 527 5.76 -29.12 -24.94
C ASN A 527 6.30 -28.64 -23.58
N ASN A 528 6.34 -29.56 -22.61
CA ASN A 528 6.97 -29.34 -21.32
C ASN A 528 8.49 -29.34 -21.48
N GLY A 529 9.12 -28.23 -21.11
CA GLY A 529 10.55 -28.12 -20.83
C GLY A 529 10.73 -26.98 -19.82
N PRO A 530 11.57 -27.14 -18.78
CA PRO A 530 11.78 -26.10 -17.79
C PRO A 530 12.67 -25.01 -18.40
N PHE A 531 12.09 -23.84 -18.63
CA PHE A 531 12.87 -22.63 -18.92
C PHE A 531 13.02 -21.88 -17.60
N THR A 532 14.22 -21.92 -17.04
CA THR A 532 14.69 -20.96 -16.04
C THR A 532 15.19 -19.73 -16.78
N PRO A 533 14.60 -18.53 -16.62
CA PRO A 533 15.32 -17.30 -16.86
C PRO A 533 16.20 -17.04 -15.64
N ARG A 534 17.50 -17.02 -15.88
CA ARG A 534 18.51 -16.49 -14.97
C ARG A 534 18.35 -14.97 -15.01
N SER A 535 17.89 -14.33 -13.93
CA SER A 535 18.05 -12.89 -13.79
C SER A 535 19.46 -12.63 -13.29
N GLU A 536 20.32 -12.17 -14.19
CA GLU A 536 21.53 -11.43 -13.83
C GLU A 536 21.14 -9.96 -13.63
N TYR A 537 21.88 -9.31 -12.72
CA TYR A 537 21.88 -7.90 -12.31
C TYR A 537 21.01 -7.52 -11.10
N SER A 538 21.65 -7.61 -9.92
CA SER A 538 21.45 -6.65 -8.82
C SER A 538 21.98 -5.27 -9.22
N PRO A 539 21.48 -4.16 -8.64
CA PRO A 539 22.13 -2.86 -8.74
C PRO A 539 23.55 -2.97 -8.15
N THR A 540 24.51 -3.14 -9.05
CA THR A 540 25.92 -3.18 -8.68
C THR A 540 26.36 -1.74 -8.56
N ARG A 541 26.91 -1.33 -7.40
CA ARG A 541 27.79 -0.15 -7.34
C ARG A 541 28.90 -0.34 -8.38
N GLN A 542 28.76 0.27 -9.55
CA GLN A 542 29.85 0.31 -10.51
C GLN A 542 30.81 1.40 -10.05
N ASN A 543 31.83 1.01 -9.28
CA ASN A 543 33.04 1.80 -9.21
C ASN A 543 33.65 1.82 -10.62
N VAL A 544 33.47 2.92 -11.33
CA VAL A 544 34.21 3.17 -12.57
C VAL A 544 35.70 3.15 -12.22
N PRO A 545 36.53 2.27 -12.82
CA PRO A 545 37.96 2.31 -12.57
C PRO A 545 38.49 3.67 -13.02
N ALA A 546 39.06 4.42 -12.07
CA ALA A 546 39.71 5.68 -12.34
C ALA A 546 40.74 5.50 -13.46
N ASN A 547 40.59 6.28 -14.52
CA ASN A 547 41.55 6.36 -15.60
C ASN A 547 42.95 6.58 -15.01
N VAL A 548 43.88 5.70 -15.42
CA VAL A 548 45.29 5.71 -15.01
C VAL A 548 45.89 7.06 -15.36
N ARG A 549 45.92 7.98 -14.38
CA ARG A 549 46.89 9.06 -14.36
C ARG A 549 48.14 8.51 -13.68
N GLN A 550 49.21 8.37 -14.46
CA GLN A 550 50.54 8.16 -13.92
C GLN A 550 50.86 9.29 -12.93
N SER A 551 50.80 8.98 -11.62
CA SER A 551 51.31 9.86 -10.57
C SER A 551 52.69 9.39 -10.14
N SER A 552 53.65 10.31 -10.23
CA SER A 552 55.00 10.17 -9.68
C SER A 552 55.00 9.75 -8.21
N PRO A 553 56.04 9.06 -7.71
CA PRO A 553 56.01 8.48 -6.37
C PRO A 553 56.19 9.54 -5.28
N ILE A 554 55.30 9.54 -4.30
CA ILE A 554 55.50 10.13 -2.99
C ILE A 554 55.92 9.01 -2.04
N ASN A 555 57.08 9.17 -1.42
CA ASN A 555 57.64 8.31 -0.38
C ASN A 555 56.75 8.30 0.87
N ASP A 556 56.35 7.12 1.34
CA ASP A 556 56.05 6.91 2.76
C ASP A 556 56.55 5.53 3.24
N GLY A 557 57.49 5.55 4.18
CA GLY A 557 58.32 4.42 4.62
C GLY A 557 57.67 3.54 5.69
N GLY A 558 56.40 3.16 5.50
CA GLY A 558 55.60 2.42 6.47
C GLY A 558 55.30 0.95 6.11
N GLN A 559 55.32 0.58 4.83
CA GLN A 559 54.87 -0.76 4.37
C GLN A 559 55.97 -1.84 4.38
N ASP A 560 57.25 -1.48 4.30
CA ASP A 560 58.37 -2.43 4.16
C ASP A 560 58.54 -3.39 5.36
N LYS A 561 58.14 -2.98 6.59
CA LYS A 561 58.33 -3.82 7.80
C LYS A 561 57.34 -4.96 7.92
N ILE A 562 56.14 -4.82 7.35
CA ILE A 562 55.09 -5.87 7.42
C ILE A 562 55.39 -6.95 6.37
N GLU A 563 55.83 -6.54 5.18
CA GLU A 563 56.22 -7.46 4.11
C GLU A 563 57.46 -8.27 4.49
N GLU A 564 58.46 -7.66 5.15
CA GLU A 564 59.66 -8.37 5.62
C GLU A 564 59.34 -9.42 6.70
N GLN A 565 58.36 -9.16 7.58
CA GLN A 565 57.91 -10.10 8.59
C GLN A 565 57.09 -11.26 8.00
N LEU A 566 56.31 -10.99 6.95
CA LEU A 566 55.55 -12.01 6.24
C LEU A 566 56.47 -12.95 5.46
N ASP A 567 57.49 -12.41 4.79
CA ASP A 567 58.46 -13.19 4.03
C ASP A 567 59.34 -14.08 4.92
N GLN A 568 59.73 -13.59 6.10
CA GLN A 568 60.44 -14.42 7.09
C GLN A 568 59.57 -15.57 7.61
N SER A 569 58.27 -15.35 7.79
CA SER A 569 57.32 -16.36 8.26
C SER A 569 57.08 -17.45 7.20
N LEU A 570 56.94 -17.04 5.93
CA LEU A 570 56.80 -17.95 4.79
C LEU A 570 58.06 -18.78 4.54
N LYS A 571 59.25 -18.19 4.74
CA LYS A 571 60.52 -18.91 4.61
C LYS A 571 60.69 -19.98 5.70
N LYS A 572 60.32 -19.66 6.95
CA LYS A 572 60.32 -20.63 8.07
C LYS A 572 59.33 -21.78 7.85
N ALA A 573 58.14 -21.47 7.33
CA ALA A 573 57.14 -22.49 6.99
C ALA A 573 57.63 -23.43 5.88
N ARG A 574 58.33 -22.90 4.86
CA ARG A 574 58.96 -23.72 3.79
C ARG A 574 60.06 -24.64 4.30
N GLU A 575 60.85 -24.20 5.28
CA GLU A 575 61.91 -25.02 5.88
C GLU A 575 61.35 -26.16 6.73
N LEU A 576 60.24 -25.94 7.45
CA LEU A 576 59.55 -26.98 8.24
C LEU A 576 58.88 -28.05 7.36
N LEU A 577 58.45 -27.69 6.15
CA LEU A 577 57.85 -28.63 5.19
C LEU A 577 58.88 -29.43 4.37
N ARG A 578 60.15 -29.02 4.36
CA ARG A 578 61.25 -29.72 3.67
C ARG A 578 62.03 -30.69 4.57
N GLY A 579 61.67 -30.80 5.85
CA GLY A 579 62.35 -31.61 6.86
C GLY A 579 61.57 -32.85 7.35
N LYS A 580 60.58 -33.36 6.60
CA LYS A 580 59.91 -34.64 6.87
C LYS A 580 59.90 -35.53 5.65
#